data_AF-A0A2J4ZQ77-F1
#
_entry.id   AF-A0A2J4ZQ77-F1
#
_cell.length_a   1.000
_cell.length_b   1.000
_cell.length_c   1.000
_cell.angle_alpha   90.00
_cell.angle_beta   90.00
_cell.angle_gamma   90.00
#
_symmetry.space_group_name_H-M   'P 1'
#
loop_
_entity.id
_entity.type
_entity.pdbx_description
1 polymer ?
#
loop_
_entity_poly.entity_id
_entity_poly.type
_entity_poly.pdbx_seq_one_letter_code
_entity_poly.pdbx_strand_id
1 'polypeptide(L)'
;DDPDGTVAGLAGTPEGKLFRVVVPDSEGQLLAFIYYQKRNGQANRLNALASQQAITSLRQQLEQDTGSALDGLTALQSGLQSLTAALMQLGLDEMAAQVTSMTASQKSQSDQIQALMLAFQSGMRALALVEATPEEVESHQLSNLYAFQVLARQLLPLDGFDPSAAGSGTGNREAQAKYPGVFAFGEPRGLIRLDVTSDSGAPTSKDNPVNGTLKVDVDGEMFTAYVSFKVQGASSAGYPKKNMKFELFADAAHTENVSLKIGDVVPKDKWIFKANWIDSTHLRNVLCYNLWQKVMATRSGWPRRDIDNSYVGKLGASAIDTGAIGCPKGYACVLYINGEFYGIGDFLYNSSRKDYNIAKNSPEQIMIIWDGAINIPALTDNGTWVMDSPSKPTAETAACLDRWRDFAQSAQDAFTAAAGTHLDKNNVVDFYVFLSFICAPDCVQKNTTFITWDGTKWFFMPYDLDTTFGLHYAGTSIAYPPDLNLFDNGLAMQVNRTFWRKVRTTFQAEMNARYAELRDNGLFSQRGVLELARDLLGRYTPELMQAEYEKWPNVPSLSITSLDQMMDWTRQRIAYLDTFFSYHQ
;
A
#
# COMPACT_ATOMS: atom_id res chain seq x y z
N ASP A 1 -49.32 40.42 -17.55
CA ASP A 1 -48.60 40.20 -16.28
C ASP A 1 -47.58 39.11 -16.43
N ASP A 2 -46.33 39.43 -16.09
CA ASP A 2 -45.17 38.55 -16.12
C ASP A 2 -44.48 38.60 -14.74
N PRO A 3 -45.09 38.00 -13.71
CA PRO A 3 -44.75 38.26 -12.31
C PRO A 3 -43.37 37.74 -11.88
N ASP A 4 -42.84 36.75 -12.59
CA ASP A 4 -41.50 36.18 -12.37
C ASP A 4 -40.47 36.65 -13.41
N GLY A 5 -40.91 37.21 -14.54
CA GLY A 5 -40.05 37.69 -15.63
C GLY A 5 -39.81 36.64 -16.72
N THR A 6 -40.53 35.51 -16.71
CA THR A 6 -40.34 34.40 -17.64
C THR A 6 -40.76 34.77 -19.07
N VAL A 7 -41.83 35.54 -19.25
CA VAL A 7 -42.30 35.95 -20.58
C VAL A 7 -41.34 36.95 -21.21
N ALA A 8 -40.85 37.93 -20.44
CA ALA A 8 -39.86 38.90 -20.87
C ALA A 8 -38.50 38.24 -21.17
N GLY A 9 -38.08 37.31 -20.30
CA GLY A 9 -36.85 36.54 -20.49
C GLY A 9 -36.90 35.67 -21.76
N LEU A 10 -38.04 35.04 -22.04
CA LEU A 10 -38.24 34.24 -23.24
C LEU A 10 -38.27 35.08 -24.52
N ALA A 11 -38.89 36.27 -24.47
CA ALA A 11 -38.95 37.19 -25.61
C ALA A 11 -37.57 37.77 -25.96
N GLY A 12 -36.77 38.12 -24.94
CA GLY A 12 -35.44 38.74 -25.11
C GLY A 12 -34.29 37.78 -25.42
N THR A 13 -34.52 36.47 -25.35
CA THR A 13 -33.45 35.47 -25.48
C THR A 13 -33.48 34.78 -26.85
N PRO A 14 -32.34 34.66 -27.56
CA PRO A 14 -32.25 33.88 -28.80
C PRO A 14 -32.46 32.38 -28.56
N GLU A 15 -32.91 31.68 -29.60
CA GLU A 15 -33.10 30.23 -29.62
C GLU A 15 -31.81 29.48 -29.19
N GLY A 16 -31.93 28.52 -28.28
CA GLY A 16 -30.82 27.76 -27.73
C GLY A 16 -29.99 28.47 -26.64
N LYS A 17 -30.30 29.73 -26.30
CA LYS A 17 -29.59 30.49 -25.26
C LYS A 17 -30.30 30.47 -23.90
N LEU A 18 -29.52 30.76 -22.86
CA LEU A 18 -29.96 30.74 -21.47
C LEU A 18 -30.45 32.10 -21.02
N PHE A 19 -31.45 32.11 -20.14
CA PHE A 19 -31.87 33.28 -19.37
C PHE A 19 -32.26 32.85 -17.97
N ARG A 20 -32.35 33.82 -17.04
CA ARG A 20 -32.78 33.56 -15.67
C ARG A 20 -33.88 34.52 -15.26
N VAL A 21 -34.71 34.07 -14.35
CA VAL A 21 -35.85 34.81 -13.80
C VAL A 21 -35.73 34.81 -12.28
N VAL A 22 -36.29 35.83 -11.66
CA VAL A 22 -36.15 36.09 -10.22
C VAL A 22 -37.40 35.59 -9.52
N VAL A 23 -37.21 34.81 -8.46
CA VAL A 23 -38.28 34.39 -7.57
C VAL A 23 -38.18 35.21 -6.29
N PRO A 24 -39.11 36.15 -6.05
CA PRO A 24 -39.21 36.81 -4.76
C PRO A 24 -40.02 35.98 -3.76
N ASP A 25 -39.82 36.23 -2.47
CA ASP A 25 -40.69 35.73 -1.40
C ASP A 25 -41.97 36.59 -1.22
N SER A 26 -42.79 36.25 -0.23
CA SER A 26 -44.04 36.97 0.08
C SER A 26 -43.85 38.43 0.51
N GLU A 27 -42.63 38.84 0.84
CA GLU A 27 -42.26 40.20 1.23
C GLU A 27 -41.51 40.94 0.11
N GLY A 28 -41.33 40.30 -1.05
CA GLY A 28 -40.68 40.89 -2.23
C GLY A 28 -39.16 40.78 -2.22
N GLN A 29 -38.55 40.03 -1.29
CA GLN A 29 -37.11 39.81 -1.27
C GLN A 29 -36.70 38.66 -2.21
N LEU A 30 -35.54 38.79 -2.85
CA LEU A 30 -35.02 37.81 -3.79
C LEU A 30 -34.74 36.47 -3.07
N LEU A 31 -35.54 35.45 -3.35
CA LEU A 31 -35.45 34.10 -2.77
C LEU A 31 -34.55 33.19 -3.61
N ALA A 32 -34.74 33.19 -4.93
CA ALA A 32 -34.01 32.32 -5.84
C ALA A 32 -33.92 32.89 -7.26
N PHE A 33 -33.00 32.33 -8.05
CA PHE A 33 -32.94 32.50 -9.49
C PHE A 33 -33.32 31.19 -10.17
N ILE A 34 -34.27 31.21 -11.09
CA ILE A 34 -34.57 30.06 -11.95
C ILE A 34 -33.94 30.30 -13.33
N TYR A 35 -33.19 29.32 -13.83
CA TYR A 35 -32.51 29.35 -15.11
C TYR A 35 -33.30 28.56 -16.14
N TYR A 36 -33.47 29.14 -17.33
CA TYR A 36 -34.19 28.57 -18.47
C TYR A 36 -33.31 28.58 -19.71
N GLN A 37 -33.51 27.62 -20.60
CA GLN A 37 -33.05 27.66 -21.99
C GLN A 37 -34.23 27.86 -22.92
N LYS A 38 -34.13 28.78 -23.87
CA LYS A 38 -35.14 28.88 -24.92
C LYS A 38 -34.98 27.71 -25.89
N ARG A 39 -36.00 26.86 -26.00
CA ARG A 39 -36.09 25.81 -27.04
C ARG A 39 -37.46 25.81 -27.69
N ASN A 40 -37.49 25.80 -29.02
CA ASN A 40 -38.66 25.86 -29.88
C ASN A 40 -39.63 26.99 -29.49
N GLY A 41 -39.08 28.17 -29.15
CA GLY A 41 -39.89 29.30 -28.69
C GLY A 41 -40.51 29.13 -27.28
N GLN A 42 -40.11 28.12 -26.51
CA GLN A 42 -40.57 27.86 -25.14
C GLN A 42 -39.43 27.97 -24.12
N ALA A 43 -39.76 28.44 -22.91
CA ALA A 43 -38.84 28.51 -21.78
C ALA A 43 -38.70 27.11 -21.17
N ASN A 44 -37.58 26.44 -21.39
CA ASN A 44 -37.31 25.13 -20.81
C ASN A 44 -36.48 25.32 -19.55
N ARG A 45 -37.08 25.07 -18.38
CA ARG A 45 -36.41 25.22 -17.09
C ARG A 45 -35.22 24.26 -16.99
N LEU A 46 -34.08 24.75 -16.53
CA LEU A 46 -32.87 23.96 -16.35
C LEU A 46 -32.57 23.71 -14.88
N ASN A 47 -32.56 24.76 -14.05
CA ASN A 47 -32.21 24.67 -12.64
C ASN A 47 -32.68 25.91 -11.85
N ALA A 48 -32.70 25.83 -10.53
CA ALA A 48 -32.87 26.99 -9.65
C ALA A 48 -31.79 27.06 -8.58
N LEU A 49 -31.34 28.27 -8.25
CA LEU A 49 -30.33 28.53 -7.23
C LEU A 49 -30.88 29.52 -6.20
N ALA A 50 -30.74 29.21 -4.92
CA ALA A 50 -31.11 30.12 -3.83
C ALA A 50 -30.26 31.40 -3.86
N SER A 51 -30.84 32.52 -3.45
CA SER A 51 -30.10 33.79 -3.39
C SER A 51 -29.14 33.81 -2.21
N GLN A 52 -28.05 34.57 -2.33
CA GLN A 52 -27.08 34.74 -1.25
C GLN A 52 -27.71 35.31 0.02
N GLN A 53 -28.78 36.11 -0.13
CA GLN A 53 -29.49 36.74 0.97
C GLN A 53 -30.38 35.72 1.70
N ALA A 54 -31.08 34.84 0.98
CA ALA A 54 -31.82 33.72 1.56
C ALA A 54 -30.90 32.77 2.36
N ILE A 55 -29.71 32.50 1.82
CA ILE A 55 -28.68 31.69 2.51
C ILE A 55 -28.18 32.38 3.79
N THR A 56 -28.03 33.71 3.76
CA THR A 56 -27.55 34.48 4.91
C THR A 56 -28.61 34.59 6.02
N SER A 57 -29.88 34.81 5.65
CA SER A 57 -31.00 34.82 6.60
C SER A 57 -31.18 33.46 7.27
N LEU A 58 -31.09 32.37 6.50
CA LEU A 58 -31.14 31.01 7.03
C LEU A 58 -30.01 30.76 8.04
N ARG A 59 -28.80 31.25 7.74
CA ARG A 59 -27.63 31.15 8.62
C ARG A 59 -27.82 31.94 9.92
N GLN A 60 -28.36 33.16 9.84
CA GLN A 60 -28.65 33.98 11.02
C GLN A 60 -29.76 33.37 11.89
N GLN A 61 -30.73 32.69 11.29
CA GLN A 61 -31.81 31.99 12.00
C GLN A 61 -31.27 30.75 12.73
N LEU A 62 -30.38 29.99 12.09
CA LEU A 62 -29.61 28.91 12.72
C LEU A 62 -28.70 29.43 13.86
N GLU A 63 -28.10 30.61 13.71
CA GLU A 63 -27.28 31.25 14.74
C GLU A 63 -28.11 31.81 15.92
N GLN A 64 -29.38 32.20 15.70
CA GLN A 64 -30.30 32.60 16.76
C GLN A 64 -30.87 31.40 17.54
N ASP A 65 -31.17 30.29 16.86
CA ASP A 65 -31.71 29.07 17.47
C ASP A 65 -30.65 28.23 18.20
N THR A 66 -29.36 28.49 17.95
CA THR A 66 -28.21 27.88 18.65
C THR A 66 -27.82 28.62 19.94
N GLY A 67 -28.61 29.61 20.36
CA GLY A 67 -28.46 30.34 21.60
C GLY A 67 -28.68 29.48 22.84
N SER A 68 -27.61 28.81 23.28
CA SER A 68 -27.45 28.09 24.56
C SER A 68 -28.38 26.88 24.79
N ALA A 69 -27.79 25.69 24.64
CA ALA A 69 -28.22 24.36 25.11
C ALA A 69 -29.06 23.47 24.15
N LEU A 70 -28.38 22.59 23.39
CA LEU A 70 -28.75 21.18 23.21
C LEU A 70 -27.63 20.36 22.52
N ASP A 71 -27.61 19.04 22.76
CA ASP A 71 -26.61 18.07 22.29
C ASP A 71 -26.52 17.95 20.75
N GLY A 72 -25.32 17.62 20.25
CA GLY A 72 -24.97 17.59 18.82
C GLY A 72 -25.85 16.71 17.91
N LEU A 73 -26.66 15.81 18.47
CA LEU A 73 -27.62 14.97 17.75
C LEU A 73 -28.86 15.75 17.27
N THR A 74 -29.34 16.74 18.04
CA THR A 74 -30.52 17.55 17.66
C THR A 74 -30.15 18.61 16.64
N ALA A 75 -28.93 19.16 16.73
CA ALA A 75 -28.37 20.05 15.71
C ALA A 75 -28.21 19.35 14.35
N LEU A 76 -27.82 18.08 14.35
CA LEU A 76 -27.73 17.25 13.15
C LEU A 76 -29.12 16.98 12.54
N GLN A 77 -30.13 16.73 13.38
CA GLN A 77 -31.50 16.44 12.96
C GLN A 77 -32.19 17.65 12.31
N SER A 78 -32.00 18.85 12.86
CA SER A 78 -32.49 20.11 12.26
C SER A 78 -31.76 20.50 10.97
N GLY A 79 -30.46 20.18 10.87
CA GLY A 79 -29.69 20.34 9.63
C GLY A 79 -30.19 19.42 8.50
N LEU A 80 -30.56 18.18 8.83
CA LEU A 80 -31.12 17.19 7.89
C LEU A 80 -32.54 17.56 7.42
N GLN A 81 -33.40 18.08 8.30
CA GLN A 81 -34.74 18.56 7.92
C GLN A 81 -34.67 19.78 6.98
N SER A 82 -33.72 20.68 7.21
CA SER A 82 -33.50 21.86 6.36
C SER A 82 -32.95 21.50 4.97
N LEU A 83 -32.05 20.50 4.90
CA LEU A 83 -31.55 19.95 3.63
C LEU A 83 -32.67 19.25 2.84
N THR A 84 -33.57 18.56 3.54
CA THR A 84 -34.72 17.85 2.95
C THR A 84 -35.75 18.83 2.36
N ALA A 85 -36.02 19.95 3.03
CA ALA A 85 -36.88 21.03 2.52
C ALA A 85 -36.29 21.72 1.27
N ALA A 86 -34.97 21.93 1.24
CA ALA A 86 -34.26 22.47 0.08
C ALA A 86 -34.29 21.50 -1.13
N LEU A 87 -34.25 20.19 -0.88
CA LEU A 87 -34.29 19.15 -1.90
C LEU A 87 -35.71 18.88 -2.44
N MET A 88 -36.76 19.04 -1.62
CA MET A 88 -38.15 18.99 -2.10
C MET A 88 -38.49 20.16 -3.03
N GLN A 89 -37.89 21.34 -2.83
CA GLN A 89 -38.03 22.48 -3.75
C GLN A 89 -37.32 22.30 -5.11
N LEU A 90 -36.45 21.30 -5.25
CA LEU A 90 -35.64 21.06 -6.46
C LEU A 90 -36.27 20.09 -7.48
N GLY A 91 -37.54 19.72 -7.33
CA GLY A 91 -38.34 19.15 -8.42
C GLY A 91 -37.92 17.74 -8.86
N LEU A 92 -38.14 16.75 -7.99
CA LEU A 92 -37.93 15.32 -8.26
C LEU A 92 -38.76 14.79 -9.46
N ASP A 93 -39.89 15.43 -9.78
CA ASP A 93 -40.76 15.00 -10.88
C ASP A 93 -40.18 15.29 -12.27
N GLU A 94 -39.39 16.36 -12.44
CA GLU A 94 -38.75 16.70 -13.73
C GLU A 94 -37.51 15.84 -14.00
N MET A 95 -36.79 15.43 -12.95
CA MET A 95 -35.64 14.51 -13.07
C MET A 95 -36.10 13.11 -13.52
N ALA A 96 -37.24 12.63 -13.00
CA ALA A 96 -37.85 11.37 -13.43
C ALA A 96 -38.29 11.43 -14.92
N ALA A 97 -38.80 12.57 -15.38
CA ALA A 97 -39.18 12.78 -16.78
C ALA A 97 -37.95 12.86 -17.72
N GLN A 98 -36.86 13.51 -17.29
CA GLN A 98 -35.60 13.57 -18.06
C GLN A 98 -34.93 12.19 -18.17
N VAL A 99 -34.90 11.40 -17.10
CA VAL A 99 -34.40 10.02 -17.11
C VAL A 99 -35.22 9.14 -18.06
N THR A 100 -36.54 9.35 -18.11
CA THR A 100 -37.41 8.65 -19.07
C THR A 100 -37.09 9.05 -20.52
N SER A 101 -36.70 10.29 -20.78
CA SER A 101 -36.29 10.76 -22.13
C SER A 101 -34.89 10.30 -22.57
N MET A 102 -33.99 10.02 -21.62
CA MET A 102 -32.60 9.61 -21.89
C MET A 102 -32.45 8.11 -22.22
N THR A 103 -33.50 7.31 -22.01
CA THR A 103 -33.50 5.87 -22.35
C THR A 103 -33.50 5.59 -23.85
N ALA A 104 -33.58 6.62 -24.71
CA ALA A 104 -33.64 6.46 -26.16
C ALA A 104 -32.29 6.52 -26.90
N SER A 105 -31.15 6.87 -26.28
CA SER A 105 -29.93 7.10 -27.08
C SER A 105 -28.57 6.54 -26.65
N GLN A 106 -28.23 6.25 -25.38
CA GLN A 106 -26.88 5.72 -25.07
C GLN A 106 -26.84 4.81 -23.83
N LYS A 107 -26.41 3.55 -24.03
CA LYS A 107 -26.61 2.43 -23.10
C LYS A 107 -25.55 2.28 -21.99
N SER A 108 -24.56 3.18 -21.84
CA SER A 108 -23.51 3.03 -20.80
C SER A 108 -23.49 4.10 -19.71
N GLN A 109 -24.37 5.10 -19.75
CA GLN A 109 -24.58 6.06 -18.65
C GLN A 109 -25.84 5.75 -17.81
N SER A 110 -26.65 4.76 -18.25
CA SER A 110 -27.89 4.33 -17.59
C SER A 110 -27.64 3.66 -16.24
N ASP A 111 -26.63 2.80 -16.14
CA ASP A 111 -26.48 1.92 -14.97
C ASP A 111 -25.88 2.65 -13.76
N GLN A 112 -25.05 3.67 -13.98
CA GLN A 112 -24.46 4.51 -12.91
C GLN A 112 -25.47 5.51 -12.34
N ILE A 113 -26.35 6.06 -13.19
CA ILE A 113 -27.44 6.95 -12.77
C ILE A 113 -28.56 6.13 -12.12
N GLN A 114 -28.85 4.92 -12.60
CA GLN A 114 -29.77 3.98 -11.95
C GLN A 114 -29.26 3.49 -10.59
N ALA A 115 -27.96 3.20 -10.46
CA ALA A 115 -27.36 2.83 -9.17
C ALA A 115 -27.43 3.98 -8.16
N LEU A 116 -27.15 5.21 -8.61
CA LEU A 116 -27.29 6.42 -7.78
C LEU A 116 -28.76 6.66 -7.40
N MET A 117 -29.72 6.49 -8.31
CA MET A 117 -31.16 6.59 -8.02
C MET A 117 -31.68 5.48 -7.11
N LEU A 118 -31.17 4.25 -7.21
CA LEU A 118 -31.52 3.13 -6.32
C LEU A 118 -30.92 3.32 -4.93
N ALA A 119 -29.69 3.83 -4.82
CA ALA A 119 -29.07 4.23 -3.55
C ALA A 119 -29.84 5.40 -2.90
N PHE A 120 -30.30 6.35 -3.70
CA PHE A 120 -31.10 7.49 -3.25
C PHE A 120 -32.52 7.07 -2.82
N GLN A 121 -33.21 6.20 -3.59
CA GLN A 121 -34.53 5.65 -3.24
C GLN A 121 -34.49 4.73 -2.02
N SER A 122 -33.41 3.97 -1.83
CA SER A 122 -33.21 3.14 -0.63
C SER A 122 -32.88 3.97 0.61
N GLY A 123 -32.11 5.06 0.45
CA GLY A 123 -31.93 6.09 1.49
C GLY A 123 -33.24 6.78 1.88
N MET A 124 -34.09 7.14 0.91
CA MET A 124 -35.42 7.72 1.15
C MET A 124 -36.39 6.73 1.82
N ARG A 125 -36.33 5.43 1.51
CA ARG A 125 -37.13 4.39 2.19
C ARG A 125 -36.67 4.14 3.63
N ALA A 126 -35.36 4.21 3.89
CA ALA A 126 -34.83 4.14 5.25
C ALA A 126 -35.24 5.38 6.08
N LEU A 127 -35.28 6.56 5.45
CA LEU A 127 -35.72 7.82 6.07
C LEU A 127 -37.24 7.85 6.35
N ALA A 128 -38.06 7.30 5.44
CA ALA A 128 -39.51 7.16 5.64
C ALA A 128 -39.87 6.17 6.77
N LEU A 129 -38.97 5.22 7.07
CA LEU A 129 -39.12 4.31 8.21
C LEU A 129 -38.90 5.00 9.57
N VAL A 130 -38.25 6.18 9.57
CA VAL A 130 -37.94 6.98 10.76
C VAL A 130 -39.09 7.92 11.14
N GLU A 131 -40.02 8.23 10.23
CA GLU A 131 -41.14 9.17 10.48
C GLU A 131 -42.43 8.52 11.01
N ALA A 132 -42.49 7.20 11.17
CA ALA A 132 -43.73 6.52 11.58
C ALA A 132 -43.86 6.36 13.11
N THR A 133 -44.11 7.47 13.82
CA THR A 133 -44.73 7.58 15.16
C THR A 133 -44.11 6.83 16.37
N PRO A 134 -44.27 7.37 17.60
CA PRO A 134 -43.41 7.04 18.72
C PRO A 134 -43.92 5.85 19.53
N GLU A 135 -43.23 4.71 19.45
CA GLU A 135 -43.12 3.73 20.54
C GLU A 135 -41.95 2.77 20.25
N GLU A 136 -41.10 2.54 21.26
CA GLU A 136 -40.00 1.56 21.34
C GLU A 136 -38.62 1.92 20.73
N VAL A 137 -37.87 2.76 21.46
CA VAL A 137 -36.51 3.26 21.15
C VAL A 137 -35.42 2.17 20.98
N GLU A 138 -35.61 0.93 21.44
CA GLU A 138 -34.54 -0.10 21.41
C GLU A 138 -34.48 -0.93 20.12
N SER A 139 -35.60 -1.23 19.45
CA SER A 139 -35.59 -2.05 18.21
C SER A 139 -35.05 -1.27 17.00
N HIS A 140 -35.24 0.06 17.01
CA HIS A 140 -34.83 0.96 15.93
C HIS A 140 -33.31 1.26 15.95
N GLN A 141 -32.60 1.05 17.06
CA GLN A 141 -31.16 1.31 17.12
C GLN A 141 -30.36 0.35 16.22
N LEU A 142 -30.76 -0.93 16.15
CA LEU A 142 -30.10 -1.93 15.31
C LEU A 142 -30.41 -1.74 13.83
N SER A 143 -31.66 -1.39 13.49
CA SER A 143 -32.07 -1.06 12.12
C SER A 143 -31.43 0.23 11.62
N ASN A 144 -31.26 1.23 12.49
CA ASN A 144 -30.53 2.45 12.17
C ASN A 144 -29.04 2.17 11.94
N LEU A 145 -28.39 1.39 12.81
CA LEU A 145 -26.98 0.98 12.60
C LEU A 145 -26.80 0.20 11.29
N TYR A 146 -27.74 -0.70 10.95
CA TYR A 146 -27.69 -1.47 9.70
C TYR A 146 -27.90 -0.58 8.47
N ALA A 147 -28.83 0.37 8.51
CA ALA A 147 -29.04 1.36 7.46
C ALA A 147 -27.81 2.29 7.30
N PHE A 148 -27.20 2.71 8.40
CA PHE A 148 -25.94 3.47 8.39
C PHE A 148 -24.76 2.66 7.83
N GLN A 149 -24.66 1.37 8.15
CA GLN A 149 -23.62 0.48 7.61
C GLN A 149 -23.75 0.32 6.09
N VAL A 150 -24.98 0.16 5.59
CA VAL A 150 -25.26 0.05 4.14
C VAL A 150 -25.01 1.39 3.43
N LEU A 151 -25.43 2.51 4.03
CA LEU A 151 -25.20 3.85 3.51
C LEU A 151 -23.71 4.21 3.50
N ALA A 152 -22.97 3.91 4.57
CA ALA A 152 -21.53 4.13 4.66
C ALA A 152 -20.77 3.33 3.59
N ARG A 153 -21.16 2.07 3.33
CA ARG A 153 -20.60 1.26 2.23
C ARG A 153 -20.83 1.89 0.85
N GLN A 154 -21.99 2.51 0.63
CA GLN A 154 -22.37 3.15 -0.63
C GLN A 154 -21.73 4.55 -0.79
N LEU A 155 -21.40 5.23 0.31
CA LEU A 155 -20.74 6.54 0.32
C LEU A 155 -19.20 6.46 0.39
N LEU A 156 -18.63 5.32 0.80
CA LEU A 156 -17.18 5.05 0.82
C LEU A 156 -16.45 5.31 -0.53
N PRO A 157 -17.08 5.13 -1.70
CA PRO A 157 -16.50 5.51 -3.00
C PRO A 157 -16.51 7.02 -3.29
N LEU A 158 -17.29 7.80 -2.52
CA LEU A 158 -17.47 9.25 -2.66
C LEU A 158 -16.67 10.07 -1.62
N ASP A 159 -15.97 9.41 -0.70
CA ASP A 159 -15.05 10.06 0.22
C ASP A 159 -13.92 10.76 -0.54
N GLY A 160 -13.79 12.08 -0.34
CA GLY A 160 -12.89 12.96 -1.09
C GLY A 160 -13.43 13.55 -2.40
N PHE A 161 -14.72 13.40 -2.72
CA PHE A 161 -15.34 14.00 -3.91
C PHE A 161 -15.86 15.43 -3.64
N ASP A 162 -15.22 16.45 -4.24
CA ASP A 162 -15.73 17.82 -4.29
C ASP A 162 -16.17 18.18 -5.73
N PRO A 163 -17.49 18.31 -6.00
CA PRO A 163 -18.01 18.59 -7.32
C PRO A 163 -17.74 20.03 -7.82
N SER A 164 -17.18 20.91 -6.99
CA SER A 164 -16.86 22.30 -7.35
C SER A 164 -15.41 22.50 -7.81
N ALA A 165 -14.54 21.48 -7.67
CA ALA A 165 -13.11 21.56 -7.97
C ALA A 165 -12.74 21.41 -9.45
N ALA A 166 -13.66 21.59 -10.39
CA ALA A 166 -13.40 21.52 -11.84
C ALA A 166 -12.53 22.69 -12.39
N GLY A 167 -11.99 23.56 -11.53
CA GLY A 167 -11.24 24.75 -11.96
C GLY A 167 -9.99 25.14 -11.15
N SER A 168 -9.80 24.68 -9.90
CA SER A 168 -8.60 25.03 -9.13
C SER A 168 -8.44 24.07 -7.96
N GLY A 169 -7.33 23.33 -7.94
CA GLY A 169 -7.22 22.12 -7.13
C GLY A 169 -7.09 22.33 -5.63
N THR A 170 -7.81 21.47 -4.90
CA THR A 170 -7.32 20.47 -3.94
C THR A 170 -8.50 19.53 -3.71
N GLY A 171 -8.41 18.30 -4.24
CA GLY A 171 -9.50 17.34 -4.29
C GLY A 171 -9.15 16.34 -5.39
N ASN A 172 -8.67 15.17 -4.99
CA ASN A 172 -8.16 14.05 -5.76
C ASN A 172 -7.85 14.29 -7.25
N ARG A 173 -6.57 14.48 -7.58
CA ARG A 173 -6.10 14.62 -8.96
C ARG A 173 -5.73 13.25 -9.53
N GLU A 174 -6.25 12.93 -10.70
CA GLU A 174 -5.74 11.78 -11.47
C GLU A 174 -4.31 12.09 -11.90
N ALA A 175 -3.38 11.21 -11.54
CA ALA A 175 -1.97 11.34 -11.84
C ALA A 175 -1.76 11.28 -13.34
N GLN A 176 -1.04 12.26 -13.87
CA GLN A 176 -0.58 12.21 -15.25
C GLN A 176 0.77 11.48 -15.30
N ALA A 177 0.97 10.71 -16.37
CA ALA A 177 2.25 10.08 -16.61
C ALA A 177 3.36 11.15 -16.67
N LYS A 178 4.37 11.05 -15.81
CA LYS A 178 5.50 12.00 -15.78
C LYS A 178 6.49 11.72 -16.91
N TYR A 179 6.53 10.46 -17.36
CA TYR A 179 7.23 10.00 -18.56
C TYR A 179 6.32 9.03 -19.32
N PRO A 180 6.53 8.77 -20.62
CA PRO A 180 5.72 7.79 -21.36
C PRO A 180 5.63 6.46 -20.61
N GLY A 181 4.41 6.06 -20.23
CA GLY A 181 4.14 4.82 -19.49
C GLY A 181 4.61 4.79 -18.03
N VAL A 182 5.07 5.91 -17.43
CA VAL A 182 5.53 5.95 -16.04
C VAL A 182 4.79 7.00 -15.22
N PHE A 183 4.09 6.53 -14.19
CA PHE A 183 3.39 7.33 -13.18
C PHE A 183 4.24 7.35 -11.92
N ALA A 184 4.54 8.54 -11.39
CA ALA A 184 5.52 8.68 -10.32
C ALA A 184 5.04 9.58 -9.18
N PHE A 185 5.08 9.04 -7.97
CA PHE A 185 4.62 9.63 -6.71
C PHE A 185 5.79 9.84 -5.75
N GLY A 186 5.62 10.78 -4.82
CA GLY A 186 6.54 10.95 -3.70
C GLY A 186 6.51 9.75 -2.74
N GLU A 187 7.33 9.80 -1.69
CA GLU A 187 7.20 8.86 -0.58
C GLU A 187 5.84 9.09 0.13
N PRO A 188 5.00 8.06 0.33
CA PRO A 188 3.70 8.21 0.97
C PRO A 188 3.87 8.62 2.43
N ARG A 189 3.19 9.69 2.84
CA ARG A 189 3.11 10.11 4.25
C ARG A 189 1.98 9.39 4.99
N GLY A 190 0.89 9.10 4.28
CA GLY A 190 -0.27 8.41 4.81
C GLY A 190 -0.31 6.92 4.45
N LEU A 191 -1.52 6.37 4.62
CA LEU A 191 -1.90 5.02 4.20
C LEU A 191 -2.19 5.01 2.70
N ILE A 192 -1.64 4.05 1.96
CA ILE A 192 -2.03 3.83 0.56
C ILE A 192 -3.40 3.14 0.52
N ARG A 193 -4.32 3.63 -0.31
CA ARG A 193 -5.59 2.93 -0.58
C ARG A 193 -5.53 2.25 -1.95
N LEU A 194 -5.91 0.98 -1.98
CA LEU A 194 -6.03 0.18 -3.19
C LEU A 194 -7.51 -0.18 -3.39
N ASP A 195 -8.09 0.23 -4.50
CA ASP A 195 -9.44 -0.20 -4.90
C ASP A 195 -9.34 -1.03 -6.18
N VAL A 196 -9.73 -2.30 -6.09
CA VAL A 196 -9.77 -3.23 -7.21
C VAL A 196 -11.20 -3.40 -7.67
N THR A 197 -11.44 -3.32 -8.98
CA THR A 197 -12.72 -3.71 -9.59
C THR A 197 -12.50 -4.90 -10.52
N SER A 198 -13.23 -6.00 -10.30
CA SER A 198 -13.16 -7.20 -11.13
C SER A 198 -14.49 -7.97 -11.14
N ASP A 199 -14.85 -8.53 -12.28
CA ASP A 199 -16.10 -9.30 -12.44
C ASP A 199 -16.13 -10.57 -11.57
N SER A 200 -14.96 -11.13 -11.28
CA SER A 200 -14.81 -12.38 -10.50
C SER A 200 -14.40 -12.15 -9.04
N GLY A 201 -14.27 -10.89 -8.60
CA GLY A 201 -13.79 -10.55 -7.26
C GLY A 201 -12.32 -10.94 -7.03
N ALA A 202 -12.01 -11.41 -5.82
CA ALA A 202 -10.65 -11.76 -5.42
C ALA A 202 -10.18 -13.09 -6.04
N PRO A 203 -8.93 -13.20 -6.54
CA PRO A 203 -8.37 -14.46 -7.00
C PRO A 203 -8.22 -15.44 -5.83
N THR A 204 -8.49 -16.72 -6.10
CA THR A 204 -8.40 -17.79 -5.09
C THR A 204 -7.14 -18.66 -5.24
N SER A 205 -6.48 -18.62 -6.40
CA SER A 205 -5.28 -19.41 -6.69
C SER A 205 -4.23 -18.64 -7.52
N LYS A 206 -3.08 -19.28 -7.75
CA LYS A 206 -1.99 -18.77 -8.59
C LYS A 206 -2.21 -18.99 -10.09
N ASP A 207 -3.01 -19.98 -10.43
CA ASP A 207 -3.10 -20.52 -11.79
C ASP A 207 -4.14 -19.78 -12.62
N ASN A 208 -5.09 -19.14 -11.95
CA ASN A 208 -6.21 -18.44 -12.57
C ASN A 208 -6.12 -16.94 -12.27
N PRO A 209 -5.35 -16.17 -13.05
CA PRO A 209 -5.34 -14.71 -12.90
C PRO A 209 -6.72 -14.13 -13.22
N VAL A 210 -7.08 -13.10 -12.47
CA VAL A 210 -8.30 -12.31 -12.64
C VAL A 210 -7.91 -10.99 -13.29
N ASN A 211 -8.72 -10.50 -14.23
CA ASN A 211 -8.52 -9.19 -14.84
C ASN A 211 -9.46 -8.17 -14.21
N GLY A 212 -9.07 -6.90 -14.24
CA GLY A 212 -9.85 -5.82 -13.65
C GLY A 212 -9.18 -4.47 -13.80
N THR A 213 -9.57 -3.52 -12.94
CA THR A 213 -8.87 -2.25 -12.76
C THR A 213 -8.37 -2.13 -11.33
N LEU A 214 -7.21 -1.49 -11.16
CA LEU A 214 -6.66 -1.11 -9.88
C LEU A 214 -6.55 0.41 -9.84
N LYS A 215 -7.15 0.99 -8.81
CA LYS A 215 -6.98 2.39 -8.42
C LYS A 215 -6.07 2.43 -7.18
N VAL A 216 -5.03 3.25 -7.23
CA VAL A 216 -4.05 3.44 -6.15
C VAL A 216 -4.11 4.90 -5.71
N ASP A 217 -4.43 5.14 -4.44
CA ASP A 217 -4.38 6.45 -3.79
C ASP A 217 -3.05 6.60 -3.05
N VAL A 218 -2.30 7.64 -3.40
CA VAL A 218 -1.11 8.04 -2.65
C VAL A 218 -1.28 9.49 -2.22
N ASP A 219 -1.60 9.70 -0.94
CA ASP A 219 -1.77 11.02 -0.33
C ASP A 219 -2.76 11.95 -1.09
N GLY A 220 -3.84 11.39 -1.66
CA GLY A 220 -4.86 12.11 -2.43
C GLY A 220 -4.53 12.29 -3.91
N GLU A 221 -3.45 11.69 -4.42
CA GLU A 221 -3.17 11.60 -5.86
C GLU A 221 -3.47 10.19 -6.35
N MET A 222 -4.27 10.07 -7.42
CA MET A 222 -4.84 8.78 -7.85
C MET A 222 -4.13 8.26 -9.11
N PHE A 223 -3.71 7.00 -9.10
CA PHE A 223 -3.29 6.26 -10.30
C PHE A 223 -4.30 5.16 -10.61
N THR A 224 -4.72 5.05 -11.87
CA THR A 224 -5.61 3.97 -12.34
C THR A 224 -4.90 3.18 -13.44
N ALA A 225 -4.97 1.85 -13.38
CA ALA A 225 -4.52 0.97 -14.45
C ALA A 225 -5.45 -0.23 -14.63
N TYR A 226 -5.44 -0.78 -15.84
CA TYR A 226 -5.93 -2.14 -16.06
C TYR A 226 -4.96 -3.12 -15.41
N VAL A 227 -5.47 -4.21 -14.85
CA VAL A 227 -4.64 -5.18 -14.15
C VAL A 227 -4.98 -6.61 -14.50
N SER A 228 -3.94 -7.45 -14.51
CA SER A 228 -4.08 -8.88 -14.31
C SER A 228 -3.49 -9.22 -12.94
N PHE A 229 -4.26 -9.86 -12.07
CA PHE A 229 -3.85 -10.12 -10.69
C PHE A 229 -4.19 -11.52 -10.20
N LYS A 230 -3.32 -12.07 -9.36
CA LYS A 230 -3.39 -13.47 -8.89
C LYS A 230 -2.81 -13.63 -7.49
N VAL A 231 -3.11 -14.77 -6.85
CA VAL A 231 -2.51 -15.12 -5.56
C VAL A 231 -0.99 -15.23 -5.69
N GLN A 232 -0.26 -14.78 -4.66
CA GLN A 232 1.21 -14.80 -4.59
C GLN A 232 1.71 -15.62 -3.37
N GLY A 233 2.91 -16.21 -3.53
CA GLY A 233 3.69 -16.87 -2.48
C GLY A 233 3.45 -18.38 -2.39
N ALA A 234 4.42 -19.16 -1.88
CA ALA A 234 4.39 -20.62 -1.89
C ALA A 234 3.38 -21.20 -0.88
N SER A 235 3.79 -21.36 0.37
CA SER A 235 2.94 -21.78 1.48
C SER A 235 1.82 -20.77 1.75
N SER A 236 2.10 -19.48 1.60
CA SER A 236 1.14 -18.41 1.88
C SER A 236 -0.08 -18.39 0.95
N ALA A 237 0.00 -19.03 -0.22
CA ALA A 237 -1.16 -19.19 -1.08
C ALA A 237 -2.27 -20.04 -0.42
N GLY A 238 -1.92 -20.86 0.57
CA GLY A 238 -2.88 -21.64 1.37
C GLY A 238 -3.61 -20.83 2.45
N TYR A 239 -3.14 -19.64 2.83
CA TYR A 239 -3.73 -18.86 3.92
C TYR A 239 -5.10 -18.28 3.57
N PRO A 240 -6.02 -18.11 4.54
CA PRO A 240 -7.34 -17.52 4.30
C PRO A 240 -7.27 -16.15 3.59
N LYS A 241 -6.45 -15.24 4.11
CA LYS A 241 -6.15 -13.96 3.46
C LYS A 241 -4.97 -14.13 2.50
N LYS A 242 -5.15 -13.73 1.25
CA LYS A 242 -4.20 -13.94 0.16
C LYS A 242 -3.30 -12.73 -0.04
N ASN A 243 -2.02 -13.00 -0.29
CA ASN A 243 -1.18 -12.03 -0.99
C ASN A 243 -1.66 -11.95 -2.44
N MET A 244 -1.72 -10.76 -3.02
CA MET A 244 -2.15 -10.54 -4.40
C MET A 244 -1.08 -9.80 -5.18
N LYS A 245 -0.65 -10.36 -6.31
CA LYS A 245 0.27 -9.71 -7.23
C LYS A 245 -0.52 -9.11 -8.38
N PHE A 246 -0.32 -7.83 -8.62
CA PHE A 246 -0.89 -7.04 -9.71
C PHE A 246 0.16 -6.81 -10.78
N GLU A 247 -0.15 -7.10 -12.03
CA GLU A 247 0.57 -6.62 -13.21
C GLU A 247 -0.24 -5.49 -13.85
N LEU A 248 0.39 -4.36 -14.16
CA LEU A 248 -0.24 -3.10 -14.53
C LEU A 248 -0.17 -2.85 -16.05
N PHE A 249 -1.30 -2.52 -16.65
CA PHE A 249 -1.47 -2.33 -18.10
C PHE A 249 -2.13 -0.99 -18.44
N ALA A 250 -1.76 -0.45 -19.61
CA ALA A 250 -2.31 0.79 -20.17
C ALA A 250 -3.75 0.63 -20.66
N ASP A 251 -4.12 -0.58 -21.09
CA ASP A 251 -5.34 -0.87 -21.82
C ASP A 251 -5.99 -2.19 -21.36
N ALA A 252 -7.30 -2.32 -21.59
CA ALA A 252 -8.09 -3.49 -21.20
C ALA A 252 -7.69 -4.80 -21.92
N ALA A 253 -7.03 -4.71 -23.07
CA ALA A 253 -6.54 -5.86 -23.81
C ALA A 253 -5.13 -6.30 -23.36
N HIS A 254 -4.55 -5.60 -22.37
CA HIS A 254 -3.25 -5.88 -21.78
C HIS A 254 -2.12 -5.89 -22.82
N THR A 255 -2.17 -4.96 -23.79
CA THR A 255 -1.18 -4.91 -24.88
C THR A 255 0.12 -4.22 -24.48
N GLU A 256 0.04 -3.25 -23.57
CA GLU A 256 1.20 -2.49 -23.08
C GLU A 256 1.19 -2.37 -21.55
N ASN A 257 2.36 -2.55 -20.92
CA ASN A 257 2.53 -2.36 -19.48
C ASN A 257 2.71 -0.87 -19.15
N VAL A 258 2.11 -0.44 -18.04
CA VAL A 258 2.45 0.85 -17.40
C VAL A 258 3.23 0.60 -16.13
N SER A 259 4.05 1.56 -15.72
CA SER A 259 4.86 1.47 -14.51
C SER A 259 4.47 2.53 -13.50
N LEU A 260 4.36 2.11 -12.25
CA LEU A 260 4.17 2.95 -11.08
C LEU A 260 5.50 3.06 -10.32
N LYS A 261 5.89 4.28 -9.97
CA LYS A 261 7.06 4.61 -9.14
C LYS A 261 6.59 5.33 -7.88
N ILE A 262 6.87 4.79 -6.71
CA ILE A 262 6.53 5.43 -5.43
C ILE A 262 7.83 5.67 -4.66
N GLY A 263 8.07 6.92 -4.28
CA GLY A 263 9.30 7.30 -3.58
C GLY A 263 10.53 7.19 -4.46
N ASP A 264 11.62 6.62 -3.93
CA ASP A 264 12.95 6.53 -4.55
C ASP A 264 13.20 5.23 -5.34
N VAL A 265 12.22 4.32 -5.43
CA VAL A 265 12.40 3.01 -6.08
C VAL A 265 12.39 3.07 -7.61
N VAL A 266 12.91 2.03 -8.26
CA VAL A 266 12.81 1.82 -9.71
C VAL A 266 11.32 1.68 -10.12
N PRO A 267 10.85 2.29 -11.23
CA PRO A 267 9.48 2.08 -11.72
C PRO A 267 9.12 0.60 -11.89
N LYS A 268 7.91 0.24 -11.45
CA LYS A 268 7.41 -1.14 -11.41
C LYS A 268 6.09 -1.26 -12.15
N ASP A 269 6.03 -2.25 -13.04
CA ASP A 269 4.80 -2.74 -13.65
C ASP A 269 4.15 -3.87 -12.82
N LYS A 270 4.80 -4.30 -11.74
CA LYS A 270 4.33 -5.36 -10.85
C LYS A 270 4.42 -4.95 -9.39
N TRP A 271 3.28 -4.99 -8.72
CA TRP A 271 3.15 -4.71 -7.30
C TRP A 271 2.40 -5.84 -6.59
N ILE A 272 2.53 -5.89 -5.27
CA ILE A 272 2.01 -6.94 -4.42
C ILE A 272 1.33 -6.28 -3.22
N PHE A 273 0.07 -6.64 -3.01
CA PHE A 273 -0.53 -6.57 -1.68
C PHE A 273 -0.05 -7.78 -0.89
N LYS A 274 0.80 -7.57 0.12
CA LYS A 274 1.24 -8.58 1.08
C LYS A 274 0.31 -8.51 2.29
N ALA A 275 -0.44 -9.58 2.51
CA ALA A 275 -1.48 -9.67 3.54
C ALA A 275 -0.94 -9.80 4.97
N ASN A 276 0.34 -10.17 5.12
CA ASN A 276 1.00 -10.44 6.40
C ASN A 276 0.22 -11.41 7.30
N TRP A 277 -0.36 -12.47 6.73
CA TRP A 277 -1.25 -13.38 7.46
C TRP A 277 -0.64 -13.97 8.75
N ILE A 278 0.67 -14.18 8.83
CA ILE A 278 1.28 -14.75 10.04
C ILE A 278 1.60 -13.68 11.11
N ASP A 279 1.51 -12.38 10.78
CA ASP A 279 1.90 -11.25 11.62
C ASP A 279 0.74 -10.25 11.75
N SER A 280 -0.08 -10.39 12.80
CA SER A 280 -1.22 -9.51 13.06
C SER A 280 -0.83 -8.07 13.42
N THR A 281 0.46 -7.78 13.59
CA THR A 281 0.96 -6.41 13.76
C THR A 281 1.19 -5.70 12.43
N HIS A 282 1.31 -6.45 11.32
CA HIS A 282 1.68 -5.94 9.99
C HIS A 282 3.01 -5.15 9.97
N LEU A 283 3.92 -5.43 10.91
CA LEU A 283 5.16 -4.66 11.05
C LEU A 283 6.37 -5.35 10.42
N ARG A 284 6.55 -6.64 10.71
CA ARG A 284 7.87 -7.30 10.68
C ARG A 284 8.59 -7.17 9.35
N ASN A 285 7.89 -7.45 8.26
CA ASN A 285 8.48 -7.51 6.93
C ASN A 285 8.98 -6.13 6.46
N VAL A 286 8.10 -5.13 6.38
CA VAL A 286 8.48 -3.77 5.93
C VAL A 286 9.39 -3.07 6.93
N LEU A 287 9.17 -3.26 8.24
CA LEU A 287 10.06 -2.72 9.26
C LEU A 287 11.49 -3.21 9.05
N CYS A 288 11.68 -4.50 8.80
CA CYS A 288 13.01 -5.07 8.59
C CYS A 288 13.67 -4.57 7.30
N TYR A 289 12.92 -4.40 6.19
CA TYR A 289 13.48 -3.79 4.99
C TYR A 289 13.90 -2.33 5.21
N ASN A 290 13.11 -1.56 5.94
CA ASN A 290 13.45 -0.18 6.29
C ASN A 290 14.68 -0.13 7.22
N LEU A 291 14.77 -1.06 8.17
CA LEU A 291 15.94 -1.20 9.03
C LEU A 291 17.20 -1.57 8.24
N TRP A 292 17.12 -2.51 7.29
CA TRP A 292 18.25 -2.89 6.43
C TRP A 292 18.80 -1.69 5.64
N GLN A 293 17.92 -0.88 5.04
CA GLN A 293 18.33 0.34 4.34
C GLN A 293 18.97 1.35 5.30
N LYS A 294 18.44 1.52 6.52
CA LYS A 294 19.05 2.38 7.54
C LYS A 294 20.42 1.87 8.00
N VAL A 295 20.61 0.55 8.12
CA VAL A 295 21.92 -0.04 8.41
C VAL A 295 22.92 0.42 7.35
N MET A 296 22.66 0.19 6.06
CA MET A 296 23.55 0.64 4.98
C MET A 296 23.79 2.16 5.00
N ALA A 297 22.76 2.96 5.31
CA ALA A 297 22.85 4.42 5.32
C ALA A 297 23.82 4.98 6.38
N THR A 298 24.07 4.23 7.46
CA THR A 298 25.03 4.61 8.53
C THR A 298 26.48 4.43 8.14
N ARG A 299 26.80 3.59 7.14
CA ARG A 299 28.19 3.31 6.74
C ARG A 299 28.95 4.59 6.44
N SER A 300 30.16 4.71 6.98
CA SER A 300 31.11 5.75 6.61
C SER A 300 31.79 5.44 5.27
N GLY A 301 32.02 6.46 4.44
CA GLY A 301 32.78 6.31 3.20
C GLY A 301 31.94 6.01 1.96
N TRP A 302 32.63 5.56 0.90
CA TRP A 302 32.11 5.25 -0.43
C TRP A 302 32.73 3.93 -0.94
N PRO A 303 31.96 3.02 -1.57
CA PRO A 303 30.50 3.00 -1.75
C PRO A 303 29.72 2.85 -0.44
N ARG A 304 28.48 3.35 -0.40
CA ARG A 304 27.64 3.31 0.82
C ARG A 304 26.61 2.19 0.73
N ARG A 305 25.74 2.17 -0.28
CA ARG A 305 24.77 1.09 -0.50
C ARG A 305 25.45 -0.07 -1.23
N ASP A 306 24.95 -1.28 -1.03
CA ASP A 306 25.47 -2.44 -1.76
C ASP A 306 25.37 -2.22 -3.28
N ILE A 307 24.26 -1.63 -3.75
CA ILE A 307 24.01 -1.31 -5.16
C ILE A 307 25.01 -0.32 -5.75
N ASP A 308 25.66 0.52 -4.94
CA ASP A 308 26.67 1.46 -5.45
C ASP A 308 27.82 0.71 -6.14
N ASN A 309 28.15 -0.51 -5.69
CA ASN A 309 29.17 -1.38 -6.32
C ASN A 309 28.84 -1.72 -7.78
N SER A 310 27.58 -1.65 -8.20
CA SER A 310 27.17 -1.88 -9.58
C SER A 310 27.72 -0.84 -10.56
N TYR A 311 28.11 0.34 -10.07
CA TYR A 311 28.54 1.47 -10.90
C TYR A 311 29.79 2.21 -10.40
N VAL A 312 30.38 1.82 -9.26
CA VAL A 312 31.69 2.31 -8.81
C VAL A 312 32.75 2.12 -9.91
N GLY A 313 33.53 3.17 -10.17
CA GLY A 313 34.60 3.17 -11.18
C GLY A 313 34.12 3.27 -12.63
N LYS A 314 32.80 3.33 -12.88
CA LYS A 314 32.23 3.52 -14.23
C LYS A 314 32.01 5.01 -14.52
N LEU A 315 31.79 5.35 -15.80
CA LEU A 315 31.51 6.71 -16.27
C LEU A 315 30.35 6.73 -17.27
N GLY A 316 29.69 7.89 -17.42
CA GLY A 316 28.60 8.07 -18.39
C GLY A 316 27.36 7.23 -18.04
N ALA A 317 26.69 6.69 -19.06
CA ALA A 317 25.43 5.95 -18.88
C ALA A 317 25.55 4.70 -17.99
N SER A 318 26.73 4.08 -17.93
CA SER A 318 26.98 2.92 -17.07
C SER A 318 27.26 3.28 -15.60
N ALA A 319 27.37 4.58 -15.29
CA ALA A 319 27.57 5.11 -13.93
C ALA A 319 26.29 5.61 -13.26
N ILE A 320 25.13 5.54 -13.96
CA ILE A 320 23.87 6.12 -13.49
C ILE A 320 23.36 5.34 -12.27
N ASP A 321 23.07 6.07 -11.20
CA ASP A 321 22.23 5.56 -10.12
C ASP A 321 20.79 5.44 -10.64
N THR A 322 20.32 4.19 -10.76
CA THR A 322 19.02 3.85 -11.33
C THR A 322 17.87 4.00 -10.34
N GLY A 323 18.15 4.26 -9.05
CA GLY A 323 17.17 4.14 -7.97
C GLY A 323 16.96 2.71 -7.49
N ALA A 324 17.81 1.77 -7.91
CA ALA A 324 17.86 0.42 -7.36
C ALA A 324 18.36 0.45 -5.91
N ILE A 325 17.67 -0.25 -5.02
CA ILE A 325 17.98 -0.26 -3.57
C ILE A 325 18.44 -1.62 -3.05
N GLY A 326 18.35 -2.69 -3.86
CA GLY A 326 18.83 -4.03 -3.49
C GLY A 326 17.96 -4.80 -2.51
N CYS A 327 16.74 -4.35 -2.23
CA CYS A 327 15.73 -5.11 -1.49
C CYS A 327 14.32 -4.65 -1.89
N PRO A 328 13.28 -5.40 -1.50
CA PRO A 328 11.91 -4.89 -1.53
C PRO A 328 11.78 -3.61 -0.69
N LYS A 329 10.87 -2.74 -1.13
CA LYS A 329 10.35 -1.62 -0.33
C LYS A 329 8.83 -1.72 -0.32
N GLY A 330 8.23 -1.45 0.83
CA GLY A 330 6.80 -1.56 1.04
C GLY A 330 6.23 -0.38 1.81
N TYR A 331 4.93 -0.20 1.64
CA TYR A 331 4.16 0.88 2.22
C TYR A 331 2.89 0.30 2.85
N ALA A 332 2.52 0.77 4.04
CA ALA A 332 1.23 0.38 4.64
C ALA A 332 0.08 0.72 3.68
N CYS A 333 -0.87 -0.20 3.55
CA CYS A 333 -2.01 -0.02 2.67
C CYS A 333 -3.29 -0.69 3.18
N VAL A 334 -4.41 -0.25 2.61
CA VAL A 334 -5.72 -0.91 2.72
C VAL A 334 -6.18 -1.33 1.32
N LEU A 335 -6.76 -2.52 1.22
CA LEU A 335 -7.30 -3.07 -0.01
C LEU A 335 -8.82 -3.21 0.07
N TYR A 336 -9.51 -2.71 -0.96
CA TYR A 336 -10.91 -2.93 -1.25
C TYR A 336 -11.05 -3.68 -2.58
N ILE A 337 -11.99 -4.61 -2.65
CA ILE A 337 -12.31 -5.34 -3.88
C ILE A 337 -13.80 -5.19 -4.13
N ASN A 338 -14.17 -4.59 -5.27
CA ASN A 338 -15.55 -4.27 -5.64
C ASN A 338 -16.27 -3.44 -4.56
N GLY A 339 -15.57 -2.45 -3.98
CA GLY A 339 -16.09 -1.61 -2.88
C GLY A 339 -16.10 -2.28 -1.50
N GLU A 340 -15.77 -3.57 -1.43
CA GLU A 340 -15.77 -4.33 -0.18
C GLU A 340 -14.40 -4.33 0.48
N PHE A 341 -14.35 -3.97 1.78
CA PHE A 341 -13.11 -4.01 2.57
C PHE A 341 -12.53 -5.42 2.51
N TYR A 342 -11.34 -5.59 1.94
CA TYR A 342 -10.64 -6.88 1.91
C TYR A 342 -9.74 -7.05 3.13
N GLY A 343 -8.98 -6.01 3.48
CA GLY A 343 -8.06 -6.02 4.62
C GLY A 343 -6.91 -5.02 4.48
N ILE A 344 -6.13 -4.89 5.56
CA ILE A 344 -4.89 -4.10 5.56
C ILE A 344 -3.64 -4.93 5.27
N GLY A 345 -2.55 -4.31 4.90
CA GLY A 345 -1.28 -5.01 4.63
C GLY A 345 -0.25 -4.08 4.02
N ASP A 346 0.74 -4.64 3.35
CA ASP A 346 1.79 -3.84 2.71
C ASP A 346 1.66 -3.86 1.19
N PHE A 347 1.72 -2.69 0.57
CA PHE A 347 1.88 -2.54 -0.88
C PHE A 347 3.37 -2.45 -1.20
N LEU A 348 3.91 -3.53 -1.77
CA LEU A 348 5.34 -3.71 -2.03
C LEU A 348 5.58 -4.37 -3.38
N TYR A 349 6.83 -4.60 -3.76
CA TYR A 349 7.18 -5.36 -4.96
C TYR A 349 8.13 -6.52 -4.64
N ASN A 350 8.09 -7.56 -5.47
CA ASN A 350 9.15 -8.55 -5.46
C ASN A 350 10.42 -7.97 -6.07
N SER A 351 11.54 -8.34 -5.48
CA SER A 351 12.87 -8.22 -6.05
C SER A 351 12.93 -8.75 -7.49
N SER A 352 13.28 -7.87 -8.44
CA SER A 352 13.60 -8.22 -9.83
C SER A 352 15.07 -7.88 -10.11
N ARG A 353 15.70 -8.46 -11.14
CA ARG A 353 17.07 -8.07 -11.55
C ARG A 353 17.32 -6.55 -11.65
N LYS A 354 16.30 -5.75 -12.01
CA LYS A 354 16.40 -4.29 -12.10
C LYS A 354 16.61 -3.64 -10.73
N ASP A 355 16.09 -4.23 -9.66
CA ASP A 355 16.27 -3.79 -8.26
C ASP A 355 17.69 -3.97 -7.75
N TYR A 356 18.49 -4.75 -8.47
CA TYR A 356 19.87 -5.07 -8.14
C TYR A 356 20.84 -4.57 -9.21
N ASN A 357 20.40 -3.83 -10.23
CA ASN A 357 21.22 -3.46 -11.39
C ASN A 357 21.90 -4.67 -12.07
N ILE A 358 21.24 -5.82 -12.11
CA ILE A 358 21.72 -7.03 -12.77
C ILE A 358 21.17 -7.09 -14.20
N ALA A 359 22.07 -7.22 -15.17
CA ALA A 359 21.74 -7.35 -16.58
C ALA A 359 21.13 -8.74 -16.87
N LYS A 360 20.11 -8.76 -17.74
CA LYS A 360 19.27 -9.96 -18.00
C LYS A 360 20.04 -11.22 -18.42
N ASN A 361 21.11 -11.09 -19.20
CA ASN A 361 21.81 -12.22 -19.83
C ASN A 361 23.34 -12.00 -19.85
N SER A 362 23.88 -11.23 -18.89
CA SER A 362 25.33 -11.15 -18.75
C SER A 362 25.83 -12.40 -18.01
N PRO A 363 26.82 -13.14 -18.54
CA PRO A 363 27.31 -14.36 -17.89
C PRO A 363 27.85 -14.19 -16.47
N GLU A 364 28.39 -13.01 -16.17
CA GLU A 364 29.07 -12.68 -14.91
C GLU A 364 28.18 -11.87 -13.94
N GLN A 365 27.08 -11.30 -14.41
CA GLN A 365 26.09 -10.65 -13.54
C GLN A 365 25.00 -11.66 -13.16
N ILE A 366 25.17 -12.24 -11.98
CA ILE A 366 24.37 -13.36 -11.52
C ILE A 366 23.46 -12.92 -10.38
N MET A 367 22.21 -13.36 -10.43
CA MET A 367 21.22 -13.22 -9.37
C MET A 367 20.55 -14.56 -9.13
N ILE A 368 20.73 -15.08 -7.91
CA ILE A 368 20.17 -16.33 -7.42
C ILE A 368 19.21 -16.02 -6.28
N ILE A 369 18.03 -16.62 -6.29
CA ILE A 369 17.03 -16.52 -5.21
C ILE A 369 16.95 -17.86 -4.49
N TRP A 370 17.18 -17.88 -3.17
CA TRP A 370 17.07 -19.10 -2.36
C TRP A 370 15.62 -19.34 -1.95
N ASP A 371 14.92 -20.19 -2.70
CA ASP A 371 13.49 -20.51 -2.49
C ASP A 371 13.29 -21.61 -1.43
N GLY A 372 14.31 -22.44 -1.19
CA GLY A 372 14.39 -23.46 -0.14
C GLY A 372 15.68 -23.33 0.67
N ALA A 373 15.83 -24.19 1.68
CA ALA A 373 17.10 -24.27 2.41
C ALA A 373 18.19 -24.84 1.49
N ILE A 374 19.24 -24.06 1.25
CA ILE A 374 20.35 -24.41 0.34
C ILE A 374 21.60 -24.84 1.11
N ASN A 375 22.49 -25.59 0.47
CA ASN A 375 23.86 -25.79 0.92
C ASN A 375 24.73 -24.63 0.38
N ILE A 376 25.03 -23.62 1.19
CA ILE A 376 25.71 -22.39 0.75
C ILE A 376 27.07 -22.67 0.09
N PRO A 377 27.98 -23.48 0.70
CA PRO A 377 29.27 -23.78 0.08
C PRO A 377 29.20 -24.56 -1.23
N ALA A 378 28.31 -25.55 -1.31
CA ALA A 378 28.20 -26.38 -2.51
C ALA A 378 27.34 -25.74 -3.60
N LEU A 379 26.39 -24.88 -3.20
CA LEU A 379 25.38 -24.26 -4.06
C LEU A 379 24.77 -25.27 -5.04
N THR A 380 24.42 -26.45 -4.53
CA THR A 380 23.95 -27.58 -5.33
C THR A 380 22.64 -27.21 -6.03
N ASP A 381 22.56 -27.41 -7.34
CA ASP A 381 21.32 -27.25 -8.09
C ASP A 381 20.42 -28.47 -7.89
N ASN A 382 19.54 -28.39 -6.89
CA ASN A 382 18.56 -29.41 -6.55
C ASN A 382 17.13 -28.85 -6.47
N GLY A 383 16.88 -27.72 -7.16
CA GLY A 383 15.58 -27.04 -7.15
C GLY A 383 15.27 -26.21 -5.90
N THR A 384 16.25 -26.01 -4.99
CA THR A 384 16.08 -25.16 -3.80
C THR A 384 16.46 -23.69 -4.02
N TRP A 385 16.97 -23.35 -5.20
CA TRP A 385 17.24 -21.99 -5.61
C TRP A 385 16.92 -21.79 -7.09
N VAL A 386 16.67 -20.54 -7.47
CA VAL A 386 16.33 -20.15 -8.84
C VAL A 386 17.39 -19.21 -9.37
N MET A 387 17.92 -19.51 -10.55
CA MET A 387 18.72 -18.57 -11.34
C MET A 387 17.78 -17.55 -11.99
N ASP A 388 17.60 -16.36 -11.39
CA ASP A 388 16.81 -15.29 -12.00
C ASP A 388 17.56 -14.67 -13.18
N SER A 389 18.86 -14.48 -13.03
CA SER A 389 19.74 -13.95 -14.08
C SER A 389 21.14 -14.57 -14.00
N PRO A 390 21.75 -14.95 -15.13
CA PRO A 390 21.19 -14.91 -16.48
C PRO A 390 20.10 -15.98 -16.69
N SER A 391 19.08 -15.65 -17.49
CA SER A 391 18.02 -16.61 -17.83
C SER A 391 18.49 -17.79 -18.71
N LYS A 392 19.71 -17.67 -19.27
CA LYS A 392 20.40 -18.69 -20.05
C LYS A 392 21.85 -18.79 -19.58
N PRO A 393 22.15 -19.55 -18.51
CA PRO A 393 23.50 -19.74 -18.02
C PRO A 393 24.43 -20.30 -19.10
N THR A 394 25.69 -19.88 -19.05
CA THR A 394 26.76 -20.28 -19.99
C THR A 394 27.90 -20.96 -19.24
N ALA A 395 28.93 -21.41 -19.96
CA ALA A 395 30.13 -21.97 -19.34
C ALA A 395 30.85 -20.94 -18.45
N GLU A 396 30.82 -19.68 -18.84
CA GLU A 396 31.37 -18.56 -18.07
C GLU A 396 30.59 -18.34 -16.76
N THR A 397 29.26 -18.44 -16.81
CA THR A 397 28.41 -18.45 -15.60
C THR A 397 28.78 -19.61 -14.69
N ALA A 398 28.94 -20.82 -15.24
CA ALA A 398 29.34 -22.00 -14.47
C ALA A 398 30.69 -21.80 -13.78
N ALA A 399 31.68 -21.20 -14.47
CA ALA A 399 32.98 -20.88 -13.90
C ALA A 399 32.90 -19.87 -12.74
N CYS A 400 31.96 -18.92 -12.75
CA CYS A 400 31.71 -18.03 -11.62
C CYS A 400 31.22 -18.81 -10.39
N LEU A 401 30.32 -19.77 -10.60
CA LEU A 401 29.80 -20.63 -9.54
C LEU A 401 30.86 -21.61 -9.02
N ASP A 402 31.73 -22.12 -9.88
CA ASP A 402 32.87 -22.96 -9.48
C ASP A 402 33.83 -22.19 -8.58
N ARG A 403 34.18 -20.94 -8.94
CA ARG A 403 34.99 -20.08 -8.07
C ARG A 403 34.35 -19.86 -6.70
N TRP A 404 33.04 -19.63 -6.66
CA TRP A 404 32.31 -19.55 -5.39
C TRP A 404 32.44 -20.84 -4.58
N ARG A 405 32.21 -22.01 -5.21
CA ARG A 405 32.29 -23.32 -4.56
C ARG A 405 33.68 -23.55 -3.96
N ASP A 406 34.74 -23.31 -4.73
CA ASP A 406 36.12 -23.50 -4.29
C ASP A 406 36.44 -22.63 -3.07
N PHE A 407 36.06 -21.35 -3.13
CA PHE A 407 36.21 -20.41 -2.01
C PHE A 407 35.40 -20.87 -0.79
N ALA A 408 34.09 -21.09 -0.95
CA ALA A 408 33.18 -21.33 0.16
C ALA A 408 33.42 -22.69 0.83
N GLN A 409 34.02 -23.66 0.14
CA GLN A 409 34.40 -24.97 0.68
C GLN A 409 35.82 -25.01 1.26
N SER A 410 36.66 -24.01 0.98
CA SER A 410 38.04 -23.96 1.48
C SER A 410 38.14 -24.01 3.02
N ALA A 411 39.29 -24.46 3.53
CA ALA A 411 39.59 -24.45 4.97
C ALA A 411 39.70 -23.01 5.51
N GLN A 412 39.60 -22.83 6.83
CA GLN A 412 39.53 -21.51 7.48
C GLN A 412 40.62 -20.52 7.03
N ASP A 413 41.89 -20.94 6.99
CA ASP A 413 43.00 -20.03 6.66
C ASP A 413 42.93 -19.58 5.20
N ALA A 414 42.66 -20.50 4.27
CA ALA A 414 42.47 -20.21 2.86
C ALA A 414 41.22 -19.36 2.62
N PHE A 415 40.13 -19.63 3.35
CA PHE A 415 38.91 -18.83 3.33
C PHE A 415 39.20 -17.39 3.77
N THR A 416 39.86 -17.20 4.91
CA THR A 416 40.23 -15.86 5.42
C THR A 416 41.10 -15.11 4.41
N ALA A 417 42.10 -15.76 3.82
CA ALA A 417 42.98 -15.13 2.83
C ALA A 417 42.24 -14.71 1.55
N ALA A 418 41.24 -15.48 1.12
CA ALA A 418 40.49 -15.22 -0.12
C ALA A 418 39.19 -14.43 0.10
N ALA A 419 38.75 -14.20 1.35
CA ALA A 419 37.45 -13.62 1.65
C ALA A 419 37.25 -12.23 1.06
N GLY A 420 38.28 -11.37 1.09
CA GLY A 420 38.22 -10.03 0.50
C GLY A 420 38.03 -10.01 -1.03
N THR A 421 38.35 -11.11 -1.71
CA THR A 421 38.14 -11.28 -3.15
C THR A 421 36.69 -11.69 -3.44
N HIS A 422 36.16 -12.64 -2.67
CA HIS A 422 34.89 -13.30 -2.99
C HIS A 422 33.68 -12.77 -2.24
N LEU A 423 33.89 -12.03 -1.15
CA LEU A 423 32.84 -11.38 -0.39
C LEU A 423 33.09 -9.87 -0.38
N ASP A 424 32.01 -9.10 -0.46
CA ASP A 424 32.07 -7.72 -0.03
C ASP A 424 32.02 -7.63 1.49
N LYS A 425 33.02 -6.97 2.08
CA LYS A 425 33.17 -6.90 3.54
C LYS A 425 32.02 -6.15 4.19
N ASN A 426 31.61 -5.01 3.62
CA ASN A 426 30.55 -4.19 4.20
C ASN A 426 29.22 -4.94 4.16
N ASN A 427 28.90 -5.58 3.03
CA ASN A 427 27.68 -6.36 2.89
C ASN A 427 27.65 -7.57 3.84
N VAL A 428 28.69 -8.41 3.87
CA VAL A 428 28.65 -9.64 4.69
C VAL A 428 28.64 -9.35 6.19
N VAL A 429 29.36 -8.30 6.62
CA VAL A 429 29.35 -7.84 8.02
C VAL A 429 27.98 -7.28 8.39
N ASP A 430 27.40 -6.40 7.57
CA ASP A 430 26.06 -5.86 7.81
C ASP A 430 25.01 -6.96 7.83
N PHE A 431 25.05 -7.87 6.87
CA PHE A 431 24.10 -8.98 6.77
C PHE A 431 24.15 -9.84 8.03
N TYR A 432 25.34 -10.22 8.50
CA TYR A 432 25.50 -11.01 9.72
C TYR A 432 24.97 -10.28 10.96
N VAL A 433 25.35 -9.01 11.13
CA VAL A 433 24.98 -8.20 12.29
C VAL A 433 23.48 -7.87 12.30
N PHE A 434 22.93 -7.52 11.14
CA PHE A 434 21.50 -7.26 10.94
C PHE A 434 20.65 -8.49 11.20
N LEU A 435 20.94 -9.62 10.56
CA LEU A 435 20.19 -10.85 10.79
C LEU A 435 20.28 -11.27 12.25
N SER A 436 21.45 -11.15 12.88
CA SER A 436 21.60 -11.38 14.32
C SER A 436 20.64 -10.50 15.12
N PHE A 437 20.52 -9.21 14.80
CA PHE A 437 19.64 -8.28 15.51
C PHE A 437 18.15 -8.64 15.40
N ILE A 438 17.64 -8.85 14.18
CA ILE A 438 16.22 -9.17 13.96
C ILE A 438 15.87 -10.64 14.25
N CYS A 439 16.89 -11.51 14.35
CA CYS A 439 16.80 -12.97 14.41
C CYS A 439 15.90 -13.56 13.32
N ALA A 440 16.41 -13.60 12.08
CA ALA A 440 15.72 -14.19 10.93
C ALA A 440 16.31 -15.57 10.57
N PRO A 441 15.81 -16.69 11.15
CA PRO A 441 16.40 -18.02 10.96
C PRO A 441 16.32 -18.52 9.52
N ASP A 442 15.31 -18.12 8.74
CA ASP A 442 15.23 -18.54 7.34
C ASP A 442 16.39 -17.94 6.51
N CYS A 443 16.78 -16.69 6.75
CA CYS A 443 17.79 -15.98 5.95
C CYS A 443 19.22 -16.54 6.08
N VAL A 444 19.50 -17.47 6.99
CA VAL A 444 20.84 -18.09 7.10
C VAL A 444 21.06 -19.21 6.08
N GLN A 445 20.02 -19.61 5.33
CA GLN A 445 20.09 -20.69 4.34
C GLN A 445 18.94 -20.69 3.30
N LYS A 446 17.96 -19.80 3.41
CA LYS A 446 16.82 -19.58 2.51
C LYS A 446 16.59 -18.06 2.42
N ASN A 447 15.57 -17.59 1.69
CA ASN A 447 15.02 -16.24 1.81
C ASN A 447 16.11 -15.15 1.72
N THR A 448 17.05 -15.38 0.81
CA THR A 448 18.17 -14.48 0.53
C THR A 448 18.33 -14.42 -0.97
N THR A 449 18.46 -13.21 -1.48
CA THR A 449 18.90 -13.00 -2.86
C THR A 449 20.42 -12.90 -2.84
N PHE A 450 21.07 -13.80 -3.56
CA PHE A 450 22.52 -13.93 -3.63
C PHE A 450 23.00 -13.47 -5.01
N ILE A 451 23.84 -12.43 -5.04
CA ILE A 451 24.18 -11.74 -6.29
C ILE A 451 25.68 -11.52 -6.46
N THR A 452 26.09 -11.32 -7.71
CA THR A 452 27.39 -10.75 -8.08
C THR A 452 27.26 -9.88 -9.34
N TRP A 453 28.01 -8.78 -9.40
CA TRP A 453 28.09 -7.91 -10.58
C TRP A 453 29.28 -8.20 -11.49
N ASP A 454 30.24 -9.02 -11.03
CA ASP A 454 31.53 -9.27 -11.70
C ASP A 454 31.92 -10.75 -11.76
N GLY A 455 31.02 -11.65 -11.33
CA GLY A 455 31.26 -13.09 -11.29
C GLY A 455 32.28 -13.55 -10.25
N THR A 456 32.77 -12.65 -9.38
CA THR A 456 33.86 -12.93 -8.44
C THR A 456 33.50 -12.55 -7.01
N LYS A 457 33.04 -11.32 -6.79
CA LYS A 457 32.64 -10.78 -5.49
C LYS A 457 31.14 -10.89 -5.33
N TRP A 458 30.71 -11.52 -4.24
CA TRP A 458 29.32 -11.87 -3.97
C TRP A 458 28.73 -11.10 -2.79
N PHE A 459 27.42 -10.91 -2.84
CA PHE A 459 26.62 -10.14 -1.88
C PHE A 459 25.38 -10.94 -1.46
N PHE A 460 25.05 -10.88 -0.17
CA PHE A 460 23.84 -11.44 0.42
C PHE A 460 22.82 -10.33 0.67
N MET A 461 21.62 -10.49 0.13
CA MET A 461 20.55 -9.49 0.22
C MET A 461 19.32 -10.10 0.91
N PRO A 462 18.85 -9.55 2.03
CA PRO A 462 17.78 -10.16 2.80
C PRO A 462 16.44 -10.09 2.04
N TYR A 463 15.62 -11.13 2.20
CA TYR A 463 14.32 -11.24 1.56
C TYR A 463 13.33 -11.98 2.48
N ASP A 464 12.04 -11.70 2.36
CA ASP A 464 10.93 -12.30 3.12
C ASP A 464 11.16 -12.36 4.64
N LEU A 465 11.02 -11.20 5.29
CA LEU A 465 11.44 -10.92 6.68
C LEU A 465 10.28 -10.90 7.69
N ASP A 466 9.21 -11.65 7.41
CA ASP A 466 8.03 -11.77 8.28
C ASP A 466 8.27 -12.68 9.50
N THR A 467 9.31 -13.52 9.47
CA THR A 467 9.68 -14.48 10.55
C THR A 467 10.78 -13.94 11.49
N THR A 468 10.54 -12.76 12.04
CA THR A 468 11.52 -11.99 12.83
C THR A 468 10.99 -11.61 14.22
N PHE A 469 11.86 -11.10 15.09
CA PHE A 469 11.51 -10.70 16.47
C PHE A 469 10.78 -11.81 17.24
N GLY A 470 11.27 -13.04 17.08
CA GLY A 470 10.79 -14.23 17.78
C GLY A 470 9.64 -14.98 17.11
N LEU A 471 8.95 -14.40 16.12
CA LEU A 471 7.75 -14.98 15.54
C LEU A 471 8.07 -16.23 14.69
N HIS A 472 7.41 -17.35 15.01
CA HIS A 472 7.50 -18.59 14.25
C HIS A 472 6.92 -18.46 12.84
N TYR A 473 7.44 -19.21 11.86
CA TYR A 473 6.98 -19.16 10.46
C TYR A 473 5.48 -19.43 10.25
N ALA A 474 4.83 -20.10 11.19
CA ALA A 474 3.39 -20.36 11.14
C ALA A 474 2.55 -19.24 11.80
N GLY A 475 3.19 -18.26 12.44
CA GLY A 475 2.53 -17.21 13.22
C GLY A 475 1.91 -17.70 14.54
N THR A 476 2.14 -18.95 14.94
CA THR A 476 1.43 -19.59 16.06
C THR A 476 2.14 -19.51 17.41
N SER A 477 3.38 -19.02 17.45
CA SER A 477 4.16 -18.89 18.69
C SER A 477 5.32 -17.89 18.54
N ILE A 478 5.83 -17.41 19.68
CA ILE A 478 7.15 -16.79 19.78
C ILE A 478 8.16 -17.92 20.03
N ALA A 479 8.71 -18.47 18.96
CA ALA A 479 9.51 -19.70 18.98
C ALA A 479 11.02 -19.47 18.95
N TYR A 480 11.48 -18.30 18.48
CA TYR A 480 12.91 -18.00 18.38
C TYR A 480 13.33 -17.17 19.59
N PRO A 481 14.02 -17.76 20.58
CA PRO A 481 14.33 -17.06 21.81
C PRO A 481 15.35 -15.95 21.58
N PRO A 482 15.31 -14.88 22.39
CA PRO A 482 16.18 -13.72 22.20
C PRO A 482 17.67 -14.04 22.40
N ASP A 483 18.03 -15.14 23.04
CA ASP A 483 19.40 -15.62 23.24
C ASP A 483 19.87 -16.65 22.19
N LEU A 484 19.06 -16.90 21.15
CA LEU A 484 19.42 -17.82 20.08
C LEU A 484 20.65 -17.34 19.30
N ASN A 485 21.72 -18.15 19.27
CA ASN A 485 22.81 -17.93 18.33
C ASN A 485 22.32 -18.27 16.91
N LEU A 486 21.92 -17.24 16.16
CA LEU A 486 21.24 -17.39 14.86
C LEU A 486 22.02 -18.22 13.84
N PHE A 487 23.35 -18.10 13.84
CA PHE A 487 24.20 -18.74 12.83
C PHE A 487 24.79 -20.09 13.27
N ASP A 488 24.63 -20.45 14.55
CA ASP A 488 25.15 -21.71 15.11
C ASP A 488 24.11 -22.38 16.04
N ASN A 489 23.01 -22.85 15.44
CA ASN A 489 21.93 -23.56 16.15
C ASN A 489 21.31 -24.66 15.25
N GLY A 490 20.44 -25.51 15.82
CA GLY A 490 19.86 -26.67 15.13
C GLY A 490 18.89 -26.37 13.98
N LEU A 491 18.46 -25.12 13.77
CA LEU A 491 17.59 -24.72 12.66
C LEU A 491 18.34 -24.65 11.32
N ALA A 492 19.66 -24.44 11.37
CA ALA A 492 20.51 -24.35 10.19
C ALA A 492 21.25 -25.68 9.92
N MET A 493 21.42 -26.01 8.64
CA MET A 493 22.22 -27.16 8.24
C MET A 493 23.64 -27.06 8.82
N GLN A 494 24.11 -28.13 9.47
CA GLN A 494 25.43 -28.73 9.19
C GLN A 494 26.50 -27.76 8.63
N VAL A 495 26.57 -27.85 7.31
CA VAL A 495 27.50 -27.18 6.42
C VAL A 495 27.36 -25.64 6.41
N ASN A 496 26.15 -25.11 6.56
CA ASN A 496 25.91 -23.67 6.59
C ASN A 496 26.39 -23.06 7.90
N ARG A 497 26.19 -23.75 9.04
CA ARG A 497 26.78 -23.35 10.32
C ARG A 497 28.30 -23.25 10.23
N THR A 498 28.94 -24.23 9.61
CA THR A 498 30.39 -24.21 9.37
C THR A 498 30.80 -23.04 8.48
N PHE A 499 30.07 -22.77 7.39
CA PHE A 499 30.33 -21.61 6.53
C PHE A 499 30.24 -20.29 7.31
N TRP A 500 29.15 -20.07 8.04
CA TRP A 500 28.94 -18.86 8.82
C TRP A 500 29.93 -18.71 9.97
N ARG A 501 30.39 -19.82 10.56
CA ARG A 501 31.49 -19.80 11.52
C ARG A 501 32.78 -19.30 10.87
N LYS A 502 33.10 -19.75 9.65
CA LYS A 502 34.27 -19.22 8.91
C LYS A 502 34.14 -17.71 8.66
N VAL A 503 32.97 -17.26 8.19
CA VAL A 503 32.68 -15.83 7.98
C VAL A 503 32.87 -15.04 9.28
N ARG A 504 32.30 -15.50 10.40
CA ARG A 504 32.46 -14.85 11.70
C ARG A 504 33.92 -14.81 12.14
N THR A 505 34.66 -15.92 12.04
CA THR A 505 36.08 -15.96 12.40
C THR A 505 36.90 -14.96 11.58
N THR A 506 36.62 -14.86 10.27
CA THR A 506 37.34 -13.96 9.36
C THR A 506 37.07 -12.48 9.63
N PHE A 507 35.82 -12.11 9.95
CA PHE A 507 35.39 -10.72 10.09
C PHE A 507 34.97 -10.35 11.52
N GLN A 508 35.44 -11.08 12.53
CA GLN A 508 34.97 -10.92 13.91
C GLN A 508 35.15 -9.49 14.42
N ALA A 509 36.32 -8.91 14.16
CA ALA A 509 36.65 -7.56 14.59
C ALA A 509 35.72 -6.54 13.92
N GLU A 510 35.50 -6.65 12.61
CA GLU A 510 34.59 -5.78 11.88
C GLU A 510 33.13 -5.95 12.30
N MET A 511 32.67 -7.17 12.59
CA MET A 511 31.33 -7.42 13.10
C MET A 511 31.11 -6.80 14.47
N ASN A 512 32.06 -6.95 15.39
CA ASN A 512 31.98 -6.32 16.71
C ASN A 512 31.95 -4.79 16.59
N ALA A 513 32.86 -4.21 15.77
CA ALA A 513 32.90 -2.77 15.54
C ALA A 513 31.63 -2.25 14.90
N ARG A 514 31.09 -2.97 13.91
CA ARG A 514 29.87 -2.58 13.22
C ARG A 514 28.63 -2.68 14.11
N TYR A 515 28.54 -3.73 14.93
CA TYR A 515 27.50 -3.82 15.95
C TYR A 515 27.58 -2.65 16.93
N ALA A 516 28.77 -2.34 17.45
CA ALA A 516 28.99 -1.20 18.35
C ALA A 516 28.53 0.12 17.70
N GLU A 517 28.92 0.39 16.46
CA GLU A 517 28.50 1.59 15.72
C GLU A 517 26.96 1.71 15.64
N LEU A 518 26.26 0.61 15.31
CA LEU A 518 24.81 0.58 15.21
C LEU A 518 24.12 0.68 16.58
N ARG A 519 24.76 0.20 17.65
CA ARG A 519 24.29 0.38 19.03
C ARG A 519 24.47 1.83 19.50
N ASP A 520 25.64 2.41 19.28
CA ASP A 520 26.04 3.76 19.70
C ASP A 520 25.18 4.83 19.03
N ASN A 521 24.91 4.69 17.72
CA ASN A 521 24.07 5.64 17.00
C ASN A 521 22.56 5.47 17.30
N GLY A 522 22.20 4.45 18.10
CA GLY A 522 20.84 4.18 18.55
C GLY A 522 19.95 3.48 17.52
N LEU A 523 20.43 3.11 16.34
CA LEU A 523 19.64 2.37 15.36
C LEU A 523 19.31 0.96 15.88
N PHE A 524 20.28 0.25 16.44
CA PHE A 524 20.08 -1.03 17.11
C PHE A 524 19.70 -0.79 18.56
N SER A 525 18.54 -0.22 18.79
CA SER A 525 18.00 -0.02 20.14
C SER A 525 16.49 -0.26 20.14
N GLN A 526 15.89 -0.44 21.32
CA GLN A 526 14.44 -0.45 21.44
C GLN A 526 13.82 0.84 20.86
N ARG A 527 14.45 2.00 21.08
CA ARG A 527 13.99 3.28 20.50
C ARG A 527 14.01 3.24 18.97
N GLY A 528 15.10 2.77 18.37
CA GLY A 528 15.24 2.69 16.91
C GLY A 528 14.19 1.77 16.27
N VAL A 529 13.91 0.61 16.88
CA VAL A 529 12.85 -0.30 16.42
C VAL A 529 11.47 0.31 16.64
N LEU A 530 11.23 0.95 17.78
CA LEU A 530 9.96 1.60 18.11
C LEU A 530 9.63 2.75 17.16
N GLU A 531 10.61 3.56 16.76
CA GLU A 531 10.43 4.65 15.80
C GLU A 531 9.99 4.12 14.44
N LEU A 532 10.63 3.06 13.94
CA LEU A 532 10.22 2.39 12.70
C LEU A 532 8.83 1.76 12.81
N ALA A 533 8.53 1.12 13.94
CA ALA A 533 7.22 0.50 14.18
C ALA A 533 6.10 1.55 14.24
N ARG A 534 6.34 2.68 14.91
CA ARG A 534 5.35 3.76 15.02
C ARG A 534 5.12 4.48 13.69
N ASP A 535 6.12 4.63 12.85
CA ASP A 535 5.94 5.16 11.49
C ASP A 535 4.98 4.30 10.66
N LEU A 536 5.06 2.97 10.80
CA LEU A 536 4.18 2.05 10.08
C LEU A 536 2.79 1.95 10.72
N LEU A 537 2.71 1.69 12.04
CA LEU A 537 1.43 1.58 12.75
C LEU A 537 0.64 2.87 12.73
N GLY A 538 1.30 4.03 12.78
CA GLY A 538 0.66 5.34 12.73
C GLY A 538 -0.11 5.61 11.44
N ARG A 539 0.04 4.77 10.41
CA ARG A 539 -0.71 4.84 9.16
C ARG A 539 -2.08 4.17 9.26
N TYR A 540 -2.28 3.25 10.21
CA TYR A 540 -3.56 2.57 10.43
C TYR A 540 -4.33 3.25 11.57
N THR A 541 -5.63 3.46 11.36
CA THR A 541 -6.50 3.91 12.46
C THR A 541 -6.94 2.72 13.31
N PRO A 542 -7.33 2.94 14.59
CA PRO A 542 -7.89 1.88 15.43
C PRO A 542 -9.09 1.17 14.80
N GLU A 543 -9.98 1.90 14.12
CA GLU A 543 -11.17 1.36 13.45
C GLU A 543 -10.80 0.43 12.30
N LEU A 544 -9.74 0.78 11.57
CA LEU A 544 -9.25 -0.03 10.46
C LEU A 544 -8.59 -1.33 10.95
N MET A 545 -7.84 -1.26 12.04
CA MET A 545 -7.29 -2.45 12.72
C MET A 545 -8.42 -3.34 13.27
N GLN A 546 -9.47 -2.74 13.84
CA GLN A 546 -10.64 -3.48 14.31
C GLN A 546 -11.35 -4.19 13.15
N ALA A 547 -11.60 -3.50 12.03
CA ALA A 547 -12.21 -4.09 10.85
C ALA A 547 -11.38 -5.26 10.27
N GLU A 548 -10.05 -5.15 10.30
CA GLU A 548 -9.14 -6.25 9.95
C GLU A 548 -9.37 -7.47 10.84
N TYR A 549 -9.40 -7.31 12.17
CA TYR A 549 -9.57 -8.43 13.10
C TYR A 549 -10.98 -9.01 13.09
N GLU A 550 -12.02 -8.22 12.85
CA GLU A 550 -13.38 -8.71 12.66
C GLU A 550 -13.51 -9.56 11.40
N LYS A 551 -12.84 -9.16 10.31
CA LYS A 551 -12.85 -9.91 9.05
C LYS A 551 -11.94 -11.14 9.09
N TRP A 552 -10.82 -11.05 9.79
CA TRP A 552 -9.79 -12.07 9.86
C TRP A 552 -9.49 -12.52 11.31
N PRO A 553 -10.50 -13.03 12.05
CA PRO A 553 -10.38 -13.29 13.49
C PRO A 553 -9.45 -14.46 13.83
N ASN A 554 -9.14 -15.30 12.84
CA ASN A 554 -8.32 -16.50 12.99
C ASN A 554 -6.86 -16.28 12.55
N VAL A 555 -6.41 -15.03 12.43
CA VAL A 555 -5.01 -14.73 12.19
C VAL A 555 -4.17 -15.34 13.33
N PRO A 556 -3.20 -16.23 13.05
CA PRO A 556 -2.62 -17.12 14.05
C PRO A 556 -1.87 -16.40 15.18
N SER A 557 -1.38 -15.19 14.92
CA SER A 557 -0.57 -14.41 15.86
C SER A 557 -1.35 -13.41 16.70
N LEU A 558 -2.68 -13.33 16.53
CA LEU A 558 -3.53 -12.30 17.16
C LEU A 558 -3.36 -12.22 18.68
N SER A 559 -3.26 -13.37 19.34
CA SER A 559 -3.20 -13.46 20.80
C SER A 559 -1.78 -13.53 21.37
N ILE A 560 -0.75 -13.43 20.52
CA ILE A 560 0.65 -13.63 20.94
C ILE A 560 1.62 -12.54 20.45
N THR A 561 1.21 -11.73 19.46
CA THR A 561 2.04 -10.62 18.97
C THR A 561 1.43 -9.29 19.34
N SER A 562 2.30 -8.35 19.68
CA SER A 562 1.96 -6.96 19.95
C SER A 562 3.23 -6.11 19.79
N LEU A 563 3.09 -4.80 19.75
CA LEU A 563 4.24 -3.90 19.82
C LEU A 563 5.05 -4.14 21.10
N ASP A 564 4.36 -4.36 22.23
CA ASP A 564 5.00 -4.66 23.53
C ASP A 564 5.83 -5.95 23.47
N GLN A 565 5.28 -7.03 22.89
CA GLN A 565 6.02 -8.28 22.67
C GLN A 565 7.30 -8.05 21.85
N MET A 566 7.22 -7.28 20.76
CA MET A 566 8.38 -6.98 19.93
C MET A 566 9.42 -6.14 20.69
N MET A 567 8.99 -5.18 21.52
CA MET A 567 9.91 -4.35 22.30
C MET A 567 10.60 -5.13 23.41
N ASP A 568 9.86 -5.97 24.15
CA ASP A 568 10.44 -6.81 25.18
C ASP A 568 11.40 -7.85 24.60
N TRP A 569 11.03 -8.50 23.49
CA TRP A 569 11.93 -9.41 22.77
C TRP A 569 13.20 -8.67 22.30
N THR A 570 13.06 -7.47 21.73
CA THR A 570 14.20 -6.64 21.28
C THR A 570 15.13 -6.27 22.43
N ARG A 571 14.58 -5.91 23.60
CA ARG A 571 15.36 -5.63 24.82
C ARG A 571 16.23 -6.82 25.22
N GLN A 572 15.62 -8.01 25.30
CA GLN A 572 16.33 -9.22 25.67
C GLN A 572 17.36 -9.61 24.61
N ARG A 573 17.02 -9.45 23.33
CA ARG A 573 17.92 -9.72 22.22
C ARG A 573 19.15 -8.83 22.27
N ILE A 574 18.98 -7.54 22.56
CA ILE A 574 20.08 -6.60 22.73
C ILE A 574 20.99 -7.05 23.88
N ALA A 575 20.45 -7.45 25.04
CA ALA A 575 21.27 -7.90 26.15
C ALA A 575 22.15 -9.13 25.79
N TYR A 576 21.59 -10.08 25.03
CA TYR A 576 22.36 -11.19 24.49
C TYR A 576 23.43 -10.72 23.49
N LEU A 577 23.06 -9.85 22.55
CA LEU A 577 23.94 -9.40 21.48
C LEU A 577 25.07 -8.48 21.96
N ASP A 578 24.83 -7.67 22.98
CA ASP A 578 25.85 -6.85 23.64
C ASP A 578 26.97 -7.77 24.17
N THR A 579 26.62 -8.93 24.75
CA THR A 579 27.62 -9.94 25.14
C THR A 579 28.25 -10.63 23.93
N PHE A 580 27.42 -11.07 22.97
CA PHE A 580 27.87 -11.84 21.81
C PHE A 580 28.82 -11.08 20.88
N PHE A 581 28.67 -9.76 20.76
CA PHE A 581 29.54 -8.87 19.99
C PHE A 581 30.55 -8.09 20.85
N SER A 582 30.69 -8.45 22.13
CA SER A 582 31.65 -7.83 23.05
C SER A 582 31.51 -6.32 23.16
N TYR A 583 30.27 -5.83 23.15
CA TYR A 583 29.92 -4.43 23.29
C TYR A 583 29.69 -4.07 24.76
N HIS A 584 30.24 -2.94 25.18
CA HIS A 584 30.09 -2.37 26.52
C HIS A 584 29.70 -0.91 26.37
N GLN A 585 28.57 -0.53 26.96
CA GLN A 585 28.02 0.82 26.89
C GLN A 585 28.76 1.81 27.81
#